data_AF-A0A3M1IJJ0-F1
#
_entry.id   AF-A0A3M1IJJ0-F1
#
_cell.length_a   1.000
_cell.length_b   1.000
_cell.length_c   1.000
_cell.angle_alpha   90.00
_cell.angle_beta   90.00
_cell.angle_gamma   90.00
#
_symmetry.space_group_name_H-M   'P 1'
#
loop_
_entity.id
_entity.type
_entity.pdbx_description
1 polymer ?
#
loop_
_entity_poly.entity_id
_entity_poly.type
_entity_poly.pdbx_seq_one_letter_code
_entity_poly.pdbx_strand_id
1 'polypeptide(L)'
;MSISLVGAHPDDLARQSPHATRPATFFLDHQVLVTDGLTHAMQWARFAEWLQEKRRQAGEPELSEEELASRMGRSAVLYIRNGCLELPLARNDRDLLLEADSLLQADFPKHRIRFLGVSDQEFIEAIRRRGELWRITPPPTSREAITKFIEQRRNA
;
A
#
# COMPACT_ATOMS: atom_id res chain seq x y z
N MET A 1 -11.29 -13.75 -4.92
CA MET A 1 -11.70 -12.40 -5.37
C MET A 1 -10.44 -11.69 -5.79
N SER A 2 -10.44 -11.01 -6.94
CA SER A 2 -9.28 -10.29 -7.46
C SER A 2 -9.34 -8.81 -7.10
N ILE A 3 -8.20 -8.22 -6.83
CA ILE A 3 -8.00 -6.80 -6.54
C ILE A 3 -8.22 -6.00 -7.82
N SER A 4 -9.00 -4.93 -7.71
CA SER A 4 -9.16 -3.98 -8.80
C SER A 4 -8.02 -2.96 -8.79
N LEU A 5 -7.52 -2.59 -9.97
CA LEU A 5 -6.43 -1.62 -10.12
C LEU A 5 -6.94 -0.32 -10.72
N VAL A 6 -6.59 0.80 -10.09
CA VAL A 6 -6.78 2.15 -10.64
C VAL A 6 -5.40 2.75 -10.89
N GLY A 7 -4.95 2.68 -12.14
CA GLY A 7 -3.60 3.01 -12.57
C GLY A 7 -2.85 1.79 -13.12
N ALA A 8 -1.54 1.91 -13.28
CA ALA A 8 -0.70 0.86 -13.84
C ALA A 8 -0.36 -0.24 -12.80
N HIS A 9 -0.19 -1.47 -13.26
CA HIS A 9 0.20 -2.57 -12.38
C HIS A 9 1.58 -2.29 -11.72
N PRO A 10 1.82 -2.72 -10.46
CA PRO A 10 3.13 -2.55 -9.81
C PRO A 10 4.34 -3.05 -10.62
N ASP A 11 4.16 -4.09 -11.46
CA ASP A 11 5.21 -4.57 -12.38
C ASP A 11 5.49 -3.61 -13.54
N ASP A 12 4.46 -2.99 -14.09
CA ASP A 12 4.62 -2.00 -15.16
C ASP A 12 5.36 -0.78 -14.64
N LEU A 13 4.99 -0.33 -13.43
CA LEU A 13 5.65 0.76 -12.73
C LEU A 13 7.14 0.45 -12.49
N ALA A 14 7.43 -0.78 -12.05
CA ALA A 14 8.80 -1.24 -11.84
C ALA A 14 9.59 -1.32 -13.16
N ARG A 15 8.99 -1.76 -14.26
CA ARG A 15 9.66 -1.78 -15.58
C ARG A 15 9.96 -0.38 -16.10
N GLN A 16 9.06 0.57 -15.91
CA GLN A 16 9.25 1.96 -16.34
C GLN A 16 10.34 2.68 -15.54
N SER A 17 10.42 2.41 -14.24
CA SER A 17 11.36 3.09 -13.34
C SER A 17 11.76 2.16 -12.19
N PRO A 18 12.72 1.24 -12.41
CA PRO A 18 13.06 0.19 -11.45
C PRO A 18 13.37 0.73 -10.05
N HIS A 19 14.07 1.85 -9.98
CA HIS A 19 14.54 2.43 -8.71
C HIS A 19 13.60 3.48 -8.11
N ALA A 20 12.54 3.88 -8.82
CA ALA A 20 11.63 4.90 -8.32
C ALA A 20 10.76 4.32 -7.19
N THR A 21 10.54 5.15 -6.17
CA THR A 21 9.52 4.86 -5.16
C THR A 21 8.24 5.57 -5.55
N ARG A 22 7.13 4.83 -5.64
CA ARG A 22 5.83 5.42 -5.97
C ARG A 22 4.85 5.22 -4.83
N PRO A 23 4.07 6.23 -4.43
CA PRO A 23 2.99 6.00 -3.47
C PRO A 23 1.93 5.11 -4.12
N ALA A 24 1.20 4.39 -3.30
CA ALA A 24 -0.05 3.73 -3.66
C ALA A 24 -0.96 3.68 -2.42
N THR A 25 -2.25 3.52 -2.64
CA THR A 25 -3.23 3.39 -1.56
C THR A 25 -4.13 2.21 -1.86
N PHE A 26 -4.28 1.31 -0.90
CA PHE A 26 -5.18 0.18 -0.97
C PHE A 26 -6.44 0.45 -0.16
N PHE A 27 -7.61 0.39 -0.79
CA PHE A 27 -8.91 0.56 -0.14
C PHE A 27 -9.48 -0.83 0.16
N LEU A 28 -9.51 -1.20 1.44
CA LEU A 28 -9.73 -2.57 1.87
C LEU A 28 -11.14 -3.06 1.55
N ASP A 29 -12.14 -2.25 1.89
CA ASP A 29 -13.57 -2.61 1.75
C ASP A 29 -13.98 -2.82 0.29
N HIS A 30 -13.25 -2.20 -0.63
CA HIS A 30 -13.49 -2.30 -2.07
C HIS A 30 -12.46 -3.19 -2.79
N GLN A 31 -11.42 -3.63 -2.08
CA GLN A 31 -10.26 -4.34 -2.64
C GLN A 31 -9.70 -3.62 -3.88
N VAL A 32 -9.51 -2.30 -3.78
CA VAL A 32 -8.98 -1.47 -4.87
C VAL A 32 -7.59 -0.98 -4.52
N LEU A 33 -6.61 -1.29 -5.37
CA LEU A 33 -5.27 -0.72 -5.30
C LEU A 33 -5.16 0.45 -6.28
N VAL A 34 -4.97 1.64 -5.75
CA VAL A 34 -4.76 2.86 -6.54
C VAL A 34 -3.28 3.17 -6.60
N THR A 35 -2.76 3.26 -7.83
CA THR A 35 -1.37 3.61 -8.12
C THR A 35 -1.27 4.86 -9.00
N ASP A 36 -2.39 5.36 -9.53
CA ASP A 36 -2.43 6.62 -10.27
C ASP A 36 -2.40 7.83 -9.32
N GLY A 37 -1.61 8.84 -9.66
CA GLY A 37 -1.36 10.02 -8.84
C GLY A 37 -0.02 10.00 -8.10
N LEU A 38 0.49 11.21 -7.82
CA LEU A 38 1.82 11.42 -7.23
C LEU A 38 1.80 11.49 -5.70
N THR A 39 0.61 11.56 -5.10
CA THR A 39 0.41 11.63 -3.64
C THR A 39 -0.79 10.78 -3.21
N HIS A 40 -0.84 10.38 -1.94
CA HIS A 40 -1.98 9.63 -1.40
C HIS A 40 -3.29 10.43 -1.48
N ALA A 41 -3.25 11.75 -1.33
CA ALA A 41 -4.43 12.61 -1.47
C ALA A 41 -4.98 12.59 -2.90
N MET A 42 -4.12 12.58 -3.91
CA MET A 42 -4.56 12.41 -5.30
C MET A 42 -5.14 11.00 -5.53
N GLN A 43 -4.54 9.97 -4.92
CA GLN A 43 -5.04 8.59 -5.01
C GLN A 43 -6.41 8.44 -4.37
N TRP A 44 -6.68 9.18 -3.30
CA TRP A 44 -7.99 9.29 -2.67
C TRP A 44 -9.02 9.91 -3.63
N ALA A 45 -8.68 11.02 -4.29
CA ALA A 45 -9.56 11.61 -5.30
C ALA A 45 -9.83 10.63 -6.47
N ARG A 46 -8.78 9.94 -6.95
CA ARG A 46 -8.92 8.93 -8.02
C ARG A 46 -9.81 7.75 -7.64
N PHE A 47 -9.72 7.31 -6.39
CA PHE A 47 -10.62 6.28 -5.88
C PHE A 47 -12.08 6.75 -5.85
N ALA A 48 -12.31 7.97 -5.35
CA ALA A 48 -13.67 8.53 -5.29
C ALA A 48 -14.29 8.67 -6.69
N GLU A 49 -13.52 9.17 -7.66
CA GLU A 49 -13.92 9.23 -9.07
C GLU A 49 -14.28 7.84 -9.62
N TRP A 50 -13.42 6.85 -9.39
CA TRP A 50 -13.65 5.47 -9.82
C TRP A 50 -14.90 4.86 -9.18
N LEU A 51 -15.14 5.11 -7.88
CA LEU A 51 -16.28 4.56 -7.16
C LEU A 51 -17.60 5.17 -7.65
N GLN A 52 -17.64 6.49 -7.84
CA GLN A 52 -18.81 7.16 -8.41
C GLN A 52 -19.08 6.68 -9.84
N GLU A 53 -18.03 6.50 -10.65
CA GLU A 53 -18.18 5.95 -12.00
C GLU A 53 -18.80 4.55 -11.98
N LYS A 54 -18.32 3.68 -11.08
CA LYS A 54 -18.87 2.33 -10.90
C LYS A 54 -20.36 2.35 -10.53
N ARG A 55 -20.75 3.26 -9.63
CA ARG A 55 -22.15 3.43 -9.23
C ARG A 55 -23.01 3.95 -10.36
N ARG A 56 -22.52 4.95 -11.10
CA ARG A 56 -23.21 5.49 -12.27
C ARG A 56 -23.44 4.42 -13.34
N GLN A 57 -22.45 3.58 -13.61
CA GLN A 57 -22.58 2.44 -14.54
C GLN A 57 -23.60 1.40 -14.05
N ALA A 58 -23.74 1.23 -12.74
CA ALA A 58 -24.73 0.36 -12.13
C ALA A 58 -26.13 1.00 -12.00
N GLY A 59 -26.28 2.28 -12.38
CA GLY A 59 -27.53 3.04 -12.20
C GLY A 59 -27.83 3.39 -10.73
N GLU A 60 -26.83 3.31 -9.85
CA GLU A 60 -26.95 3.68 -8.44
C GLU A 60 -26.77 5.20 -8.26
N PRO A 61 -27.43 5.80 -7.25
CA PRO A 61 -27.26 7.22 -6.96
C PRO A 61 -25.82 7.53 -6.53
N GLU A 62 -25.34 8.71 -6.89
CA GLU A 62 -24.03 9.19 -6.42
C GLU A 62 -23.99 9.26 -4.90
N LEU A 63 -22.83 8.91 -4.33
CA LEU A 63 -22.57 9.06 -2.91
C LEU A 63 -22.38 10.53 -2.55
N SER A 64 -22.88 10.92 -1.39
CA SER A 64 -22.52 12.18 -0.74
C SER A 64 -21.06 12.19 -0.28
N GLU A 65 -20.53 13.37 0.05
CA GLU A 65 -19.17 13.52 0.57
C GLU A 65 -18.94 12.73 1.87
N GLU A 66 -19.93 12.70 2.76
CA GLU A 66 -19.86 11.96 4.02
C GLU A 66 -19.82 10.44 3.79
N GLU A 67 -20.64 9.95 2.85
CA GLU A 67 -20.62 8.55 2.46
C GLU A 67 -19.29 8.17 1.81
N LEU A 68 -18.75 9.01 0.92
CA LEU A 68 -17.43 8.79 0.33
C LEU A 68 -16.34 8.73 1.40
N ALA A 69 -16.31 9.68 2.33
CA ALA A 69 -15.36 9.70 3.42
C ALA A 69 -15.43 8.41 4.27
N SER A 70 -16.64 7.95 4.57
CA SER A 70 -16.87 6.69 5.28
C SER A 70 -16.32 5.48 4.50
N ARG A 71 -16.59 5.39 3.19
CA ARG A 71 -16.08 4.31 2.31
C ARG A 71 -14.57 4.33 2.12
N MET A 72 -13.94 5.49 2.29
CA MET A 72 -12.50 5.68 2.14
C MET A 72 -11.73 5.52 3.45
N GLY A 73 -12.43 5.53 4.58
CA GLY A 73 -11.85 5.50 5.93
C GLY A 73 -11.00 4.26 6.21
N ARG A 74 -11.29 3.13 5.55
CA ARG A 74 -10.51 1.89 5.63
C ARG A 74 -9.56 1.77 4.45
N SER A 75 -8.51 2.58 4.46
CA SER A 75 -7.45 2.57 3.46
C SER A 75 -6.05 2.41 4.06
N ALA A 76 -5.21 1.62 3.39
CA ALA A 76 -3.80 1.42 3.73
C ALA A 76 -2.93 2.21 2.75
N VAL A 77 -2.10 3.12 3.25
CA VAL A 77 -1.07 3.76 2.44
C VAL A 77 0.15 2.85 2.32
N LEU A 78 0.67 2.71 1.10
CA LEU A 78 1.80 1.85 0.80
C LEU A 78 2.73 2.50 -0.25
N TYR A 79 3.90 1.91 -0.44
CA TYR A 79 4.84 2.32 -1.46
C TYR A 79 5.14 1.16 -2.40
N ILE A 80 5.32 1.46 -3.68
CA ILE A 80 5.76 0.52 -4.70
C ILE A 80 7.23 0.78 -4.97
N ARG A 81 8.05 -0.27 -4.88
CA ARG A 81 9.50 -0.21 -5.15
C ARG A 81 9.96 -1.55 -5.72
N ASN A 82 10.62 -1.55 -6.89
CA ASN A 82 11.02 -2.78 -7.58
C ASN A 82 9.87 -3.82 -7.69
N GLY A 83 8.64 -3.36 -7.89
CA GLY A 83 7.45 -4.20 -7.93
C GLY A 83 6.98 -4.77 -6.57
N CYS A 84 7.68 -4.49 -5.47
CA CYS A 84 7.24 -4.85 -4.13
C CYS A 84 6.28 -3.78 -3.58
N LEU A 85 5.25 -4.23 -2.86
CA LEU A 85 4.35 -3.43 -2.04
C LEU A 85 4.96 -3.33 -0.64
N GLU A 86 5.38 -2.14 -0.27
CA GLU A 86 5.98 -1.81 1.02
C GLU A 86 4.94 -1.12 1.91
N LEU A 87 4.56 -1.77 3.01
CA LEU A 87 3.52 -1.36 3.96
C LEU A 87 4.20 -0.71 5.20
N PRO A 88 4.22 0.63 5.31
CA PRO A 88 4.83 1.32 6.44
C PRO A 88 3.92 1.31 7.69
N LEU A 89 4.42 0.76 8.80
CA LEU A 89 3.68 0.75 10.07
C LEU A 89 3.40 2.16 10.60
N ALA A 90 4.35 3.08 10.46
CA ALA A 90 4.23 4.45 10.97
C ALA A 90 3.13 5.30 10.31
N ARG A 91 2.48 4.80 9.24
CA ARG A 91 1.44 5.53 8.51
C ARG A 91 0.09 4.82 8.49
N ASN A 92 -0.02 3.68 9.17
CA ASN A 92 -1.22 2.86 9.11
C ASN A 92 -1.50 2.28 10.50
N ASP A 93 -2.78 1.99 10.76
CA ASP A 93 -3.14 1.19 11.91
C ASP A 93 -2.64 -0.25 11.74
N ARG A 94 -2.26 -0.89 12.85
CA ARG A 94 -1.69 -2.23 12.88
C ARG A 94 -2.64 -3.28 12.30
N ASP A 95 -3.90 -3.25 12.74
CA ASP A 95 -4.88 -4.25 12.38
C ASP A 95 -5.28 -4.06 10.91
N LEU A 96 -5.37 -2.80 10.48
CA LEU A 96 -5.56 -2.43 9.09
C LEU A 96 -4.43 -2.95 8.17
N LEU A 97 -3.17 -2.92 8.62
CA LEU A 97 -2.05 -3.47 7.84
C LEU A 97 -2.07 -4.99 7.75
N LEU A 98 -2.42 -5.70 8.83
CA LEU A 98 -2.52 -7.16 8.81
C LEU A 98 -3.66 -7.63 7.89
N GLU A 99 -4.75 -6.88 7.86
CA GLU A 99 -5.87 -7.14 6.96
C GLU A 99 -5.50 -6.80 5.51
N ALA A 100 -4.89 -5.64 5.26
CA ALA A 100 -4.40 -5.26 3.94
C ALA A 100 -3.41 -6.30 3.40
N ASP A 101 -2.47 -6.78 4.21
CA ASP A 101 -1.58 -7.89 3.86
C ASP A 101 -2.36 -9.13 3.39
N SER A 102 -3.35 -9.55 4.18
CA SER A 102 -4.14 -10.75 3.88
C SER A 102 -4.93 -10.60 2.57
N LEU A 103 -5.49 -9.42 2.30
CA LEU A 103 -6.25 -9.13 1.08
C LEU A 103 -5.32 -9.02 -0.14
N LEU A 104 -4.19 -8.32 0.00
CA LEU A 104 -3.20 -8.16 -1.07
C LEU A 104 -2.62 -9.50 -1.53
N GLN A 105 -2.53 -10.49 -0.62
CA GLN A 105 -2.04 -11.83 -0.94
C GLN A 105 -2.89 -12.61 -1.96
N ALA A 106 -4.11 -12.17 -2.26
CA ALA A 106 -4.94 -12.77 -3.30
C ALA A 106 -4.27 -12.68 -4.69
N ASP A 107 -3.63 -11.54 -4.98
CA ASP A 107 -3.05 -11.25 -6.29
C ASP A 107 -1.54 -11.02 -6.24
N PHE A 108 -0.99 -10.68 -5.07
CA PHE A 108 0.45 -10.46 -4.89
C PHE A 108 1.04 -11.54 -3.98
N PRO A 109 2.04 -12.32 -4.45
CA PRO A 109 2.67 -13.32 -3.61
C PRO A 109 3.35 -12.67 -2.40
N LYS A 110 3.38 -13.38 -1.26
CA LYS A 110 3.94 -12.87 0.02
C LYS A 110 5.31 -12.22 -0.11
N HIS A 111 6.18 -12.72 -1.00
CA HIS A 111 7.52 -12.18 -1.20
C HIS A 111 7.56 -10.77 -1.81
N ARG A 112 6.44 -10.33 -2.40
CA ARG A 112 6.24 -8.98 -2.91
C ARG A 112 5.59 -8.04 -1.90
N ILE A 113 5.16 -8.51 -0.74
CA ILE A 113 4.52 -7.67 0.28
C ILE A 113 5.43 -7.60 1.51
N ARG A 114 5.97 -6.42 1.79
CA ARG A 114 6.96 -6.18 2.84
C ARG A 114 6.46 -5.16 3.85
N PHE A 115 6.87 -5.29 5.11
CA PHE A 115 6.56 -4.32 6.16
C PHE A 115 7.78 -3.43 6.43
N LEU A 116 7.55 -2.12 6.51
CA LEU A 116 8.61 -1.14 6.76
C LEU A 116 8.49 -0.49 8.14
N GLY A 117 9.64 -0.21 8.75
CA GLY A 117 9.73 0.64 9.94
C GLY A 117 9.03 0.04 11.16
N VAL A 118 8.99 -1.29 11.26
CA VAL A 118 8.32 -1.98 12.34
C VAL A 118 9.20 -1.93 13.60
N SER A 119 8.81 -1.11 14.57
CA SER A 119 9.35 -1.11 15.94
C SER A 119 8.39 -1.70 16.97
N ASP A 120 7.12 -1.87 16.60
CA ASP A 120 6.08 -2.49 17.43
C ASP A 120 6.38 -3.99 17.64
N GLN A 121 6.68 -4.35 18.90
CA GLN A 121 7.01 -5.71 19.28
C GLN A 121 5.85 -6.68 19.10
N GLU A 122 4.60 -6.24 19.31
CA GLU A 122 3.44 -7.11 19.14
C GLU A 122 3.24 -7.46 17.66
N PHE A 123 3.43 -6.49 16.77
CA PHE A 123 3.39 -6.75 15.33
C PHE A 123 4.55 -7.65 14.89
N ILE A 124 5.77 -7.41 15.38
CA ILE A 124 6.93 -8.27 15.09
C ILE A 124 6.66 -9.71 15.53
N GLU A 125 6.13 -9.91 16.73
CA GLU A 125 5.78 -11.23 17.24
C GLU A 125 4.65 -11.88 16.45
N ALA A 126 3.63 -11.12 16.03
CA ALA A 126 2.57 -11.62 15.16
C ALA A 126 3.13 -12.14 13.81
N ILE A 127 4.03 -11.39 13.19
CA ILE A 127 4.70 -11.81 11.95
C ILE A 127 5.68 -12.98 12.20
N ARG A 128 6.40 -12.97 13.32
CA ARG A 128 7.33 -14.05 13.73
C ARG A 128 6.60 -15.39 13.90
N ARG A 129 5.45 -15.40 14.58
CA ARG A 129 4.61 -16.61 14.76
C ARG A 129 4.13 -17.21 13.44
N ARG A 130 4.03 -16.41 12.38
CA ARG A 130 3.70 -16.85 11.02
C ARG A 130 4.90 -17.40 10.24
N GLY A 131 6.12 -17.36 10.81
CA GLY A 131 7.35 -17.71 10.09
C GLY A 131 7.74 -16.67 9.03
N GLU A 132 7.22 -15.45 9.15
CA GLU A 132 7.24 -14.43 8.10
C GLU A 132 8.16 -13.24 8.41
N LEU A 133 9.05 -13.40 9.39
CA LEU A 133 9.96 -12.33 9.83
C LEU A 133 10.84 -11.77 8.69
N TRP A 134 11.12 -12.60 7.68
CA TRP A 134 11.84 -12.22 6.45
C TRP A 134 11.13 -11.12 5.62
N ARG A 135 9.84 -10.86 5.89
CA ARG A 135 9.04 -9.80 5.24
C ARG A 135 9.22 -8.42 5.89
N ILE A 136 9.75 -8.37 7.11
CA ILE A 136 10.05 -7.11 7.79
C ILE A 136 11.39 -6.61 7.28
N THR A 137 11.42 -5.42 6.69
CA THR A 137 12.68 -4.74 6.39
C THR A 137 13.13 -4.00 7.65
N PRO A 138 14.19 -4.47 8.35
CA PRO A 138 14.67 -3.77 9.54
C PRO A 138 15.21 -2.39 9.14
N PRO A 139 15.08 -1.37 10.02
CA PRO A 139 15.76 -0.12 9.80
C PRO A 139 17.28 -0.36 9.80
N PRO A 140 18.06 0.43 9.04
CA PRO A 140 19.51 0.38 9.14
C PRO A 140 19.96 0.76 10.56
N THR A 141 20.84 -0.04 11.17
CA THR A 141 21.27 0.14 12.56
C THR A 141 22.72 0.59 12.72
N SER A 142 23.59 0.38 11.73
CA SER A 142 24.96 0.94 11.74
C SER A 142 25.02 2.30 11.06
N ARG A 143 26.01 3.13 11.42
CA ARG A 143 26.21 4.44 10.79
C ARG A 143 26.37 4.32 9.27
N GLU A 144 27.16 3.35 8.80
CA GLU A 144 27.36 3.09 7.38
C GLU A 144 26.06 2.67 6.68
N ALA A 145 25.27 1.80 7.33
CA ALA A 145 23.98 1.39 6.80
C ALA A 145 22.97 2.54 6.78
N ILE A 146 22.99 3.42 7.79
CA ILE A 146 22.15 4.60 7.88
C ILE A 146 22.52 5.59 6.77
N THR A 147 23.81 5.89 6.59
CA THR A 147 24.29 6.75 5.50
C THR A 147 23.87 6.20 4.14
N LYS A 148 24.13 4.90 3.89
CA LYS A 148 23.75 4.24 2.64
C LYS A 148 22.23 4.25 2.43
N PHE A 149 21.44 4.03 3.48
CA PHE A 149 19.99 4.08 3.41
C PHE A 149 19.48 5.49 3.11
N ILE A 150 20.06 6.53 3.72
CA ILE A 150 19.73 7.93 3.44
C ILE A 150 20.08 8.27 1.99
N GLU A 151 21.25 7.89 1.50
CA GLU A 151 21.66 8.10 0.10
C GLU A 151 20.72 7.40 -0.88
N GLN A 152 20.35 6.14 -0.61
CA GLN A 152 19.37 5.39 -1.39
C GLN A 152 17.96 5.99 -1.35
N ARG A 153 17.62 6.75 -0.31
CA ARG A 153 16.32 7.42 -0.15
C ARG A 153 16.31 8.85 -0.68
N ARG A 154 17.45 9.51 -0.84
CA ARG A 154 17.59 10.86 -1.43
C ARG A 154 17.61 10.84 -2.97
N ASN A 155 18.03 9.73 -3.57
CA ASN A 155 18.15 9.58 -5.03
C ASN A 155 16.99 8.77 -5.66
N ALA A 156 15.92 8.50 -4.91
CA ALA A 156 14.74 7.71 -5.32
C ALA A 156 13.48 8.56 -5.28
#